data_AF-A0A426JN81-F1
#
_entry.id   AF-A0A426JN81-F1
#
_cell.length_a   1.000
_cell.length_b   1.000
_cell.length_c   1.000
_cell.angle_alpha   90.00
_cell.angle_beta   90.00
_cell.angle_gamma   90.00
#
_symmetry.space_group_name_H-M   'P 1'
#
loop_
_entity.id
_entity.type
_entity.pdbx_description
1 polymer ?
#
loop_
_entity_poly.entity_id
_entity_poly.type
_entity_poly.pdbx_seq_one_letter_code
_entity_poly.pdbx_strand_id
1 'polypeptide(L)'
;MQLKKTLSLDSIKSLLIILLISSIGLSCENENSNDNNVDNPDDNIECQNAQQATVQAQQDFENASNSEYEDLCATYIDALNLQITECGDEDGSLQSIIDELGDCTLVIEPPVSNAEFYITGLFNEEPIIMQTGGSYLLGCGGALGVPGDPGDIIKRGYSVLLASSTPFNESPAGDMSFDRFYEGPYVPPFQGTFDPAFNSSFPVGNYSHTEEFLNTDRGMSFEFYTKGLSSSSSVYYSTNGGDQTNTVFTITESIPDNYVQSGQTFYRQIVTGTFNCMLYSSDGDPIEVTDGTFRLRIVDECL
;
A
#
# COMPACT_ATOMS: atom_id res chain seq x y z
N MET A 1 -22.35 -13.83 -7.55
CA MET A 1 -21.31 -12.81 -7.33
C MET A 1 -20.65 -13.19 -6.02
N GLN A 2 -19.56 -13.95 -6.10
CA GLN A 2 -18.87 -14.51 -4.92
C GLN A 2 -18.20 -13.36 -4.17
N LEU A 3 -18.49 -13.22 -2.87
CA LEU A 3 -17.73 -12.37 -1.96
C LEU A 3 -16.32 -12.99 -1.82
N LYS A 4 -15.32 -12.44 -2.51
CA LYS A 4 -13.91 -12.68 -2.16
C LYS A 4 -13.66 -11.95 -0.85
N LYS A 5 -13.40 -12.70 0.21
CA LYS A 5 -13.21 -12.19 1.57
C LYS A 5 -11.75 -11.71 1.67
N THR A 6 -11.57 -10.41 1.80
CA THR A 6 -10.29 -9.73 2.02
C THR A 6 -9.76 -10.11 3.40
N LEU A 7 -8.60 -10.75 3.48
CA LEU A 7 -7.96 -11.16 4.73
C LEU A 7 -6.54 -10.58 4.75
N SER A 8 -6.20 -9.82 5.79
CA SER A 8 -4.80 -9.41 6.02
C SER A 8 -3.95 -10.63 6.39
N LEU A 9 -2.63 -10.55 6.22
CA LEU A 9 -1.70 -11.61 6.62
C LEU A 9 -1.96 -12.11 8.06
N ASP A 10 -2.22 -11.19 8.99
CA ASP A 10 -2.59 -11.52 10.38
C ASP A 10 -3.94 -12.23 10.50
N SER A 11 -4.90 -11.90 9.62
CA SER A 11 -6.22 -12.52 9.58
C SER A 11 -6.17 -13.94 9.01
N ILE A 12 -5.28 -14.21 8.05
CA ILE A 12 -5.00 -15.54 7.50
C ILE A 12 -4.34 -16.40 8.59
N LYS A 13 -3.29 -15.87 9.25
CA LYS A 13 -2.60 -16.52 10.37
C LYS A 13 -3.56 -16.91 11.52
N SER A 14 -4.57 -16.08 11.79
CA SER A 14 -5.53 -16.30 12.88
C SER A 14 -6.59 -17.38 12.59
N LEU A 15 -6.95 -17.62 11.32
CA LEU A 15 -7.98 -18.61 10.94
C LEU A 15 -7.46 -20.06 11.08
N LEU A 16 -6.15 -20.27 10.83
CA LEU A 16 -5.47 -21.57 10.87
C LEU A 16 -5.34 -22.16 12.29
N ILE A 17 -5.32 -21.33 13.34
CA ILE A 17 -5.17 -21.76 14.75
C ILE A 17 -6.32 -22.68 15.21
N ILE A 18 -7.51 -22.58 14.61
CA ILE A 18 -8.71 -23.29 15.08
C ILE A 18 -8.79 -24.73 14.54
N LEU A 19 -8.13 -25.06 13.42
CA LEU A 19 -8.24 -26.39 12.79
C LEU A 19 -7.30 -27.45 13.40
N LEU A 20 -6.22 -27.04 14.09
CA LEU A 20 -5.13 -27.94 14.52
C LEU A 20 -5.36 -28.67 15.86
N ILE A 21 -6.40 -28.36 16.62
CA ILE A 21 -6.62 -28.99 17.95
C ILE A 21 -7.30 -30.38 17.82
N SER A 22 -7.74 -30.79 16.63
CA SER A 22 -8.52 -32.03 16.44
C SER A 22 -7.70 -33.27 16.03
N SER A 23 -6.48 -33.14 15.51
CA SER A 23 -5.75 -34.26 14.87
C SER A 23 -4.56 -34.81 15.67
N ILE A 24 -4.20 -34.24 16.82
CA ILE A 24 -3.18 -34.80 17.73
C ILE A 24 -3.80 -35.85 18.70
N GLY A 25 -4.96 -36.41 18.33
CA GLY A 25 -5.78 -37.27 19.20
C GLY A 25 -5.68 -38.78 19.00
N LEU A 26 -4.83 -39.30 18.10
CA LEU A 26 -4.59 -40.74 17.96
C LEU A 26 -3.20 -41.09 18.46
N SER A 27 -3.18 -41.49 19.72
CA SER A 27 -2.15 -42.29 20.34
C SER A 27 -1.69 -43.43 19.42
N CYS A 28 -0.45 -43.37 18.94
CA CYS A 28 0.29 -44.56 18.52
C CYS A 28 0.66 -45.37 19.77
N GLU A 29 -0.30 -46.05 20.38
CA GLU A 29 -0.01 -47.29 21.11
C GLU A 29 0.19 -48.36 20.05
N ASN A 30 1.42 -48.54 19.56
CA ASN A 30 1.72 -49.76 18.82
C ASN A 30 1.92 -50.88 19.85
N GLU A 31 0.81 -51.49 20.25
CA GLU A 31 0.81 -52.75 20.96
C GLU A 31 1.41 -53.83 20.07
N ASN A 32 2.54 -54.36 20.52
CA ASN A 32 3.14 -55.59 20.03
C ASN A 32 2.07 -56.68 19.85
N SER A 33 1.68 -56.94 18.61
CA SER A 33 0.92 -58.13 18.23
C SER A 33 1.40 -58.62 16.87
N ASN A 34 2.00 -59.81 16.91
CA ASN A 34 2.35 -60.59 15.73
C ASN A 34 1.10 -60.80 14.86
N ASP A 35 1.06 -60.18 13.68
CA ASP A 35 0.30 -60.73 12.56
C ASP A 35 1.09 -60.56 11.25
N ASN A 36 1.19 -61.66 10.51
CA ASN A 36 1.87 -61.71 9.23
C ASN A 36 0.86 -61.33 8.16
N ASN A 37 0.78 -60.04 7.81
CA ASN A 37 0.21 -59.66 6.53
C ASN A 37 0.89 -58.40 5.99
N VAL A 38 1.12 -58.43 4.68
CA VAL A 38 1.95 -57.48 3.94
C VAL A 38 1.21 -56.16 3.80
N ASP A 39 1.44 -55.22 4.73
CA ASP A 39 1.25 -53.80 4.48
C ASP A 39 2.65 -53.17 4.44
N ASN A 40 2.94 -52.46 3.35
CA ASN A 40 4.26 -51.90 3.07
C ASN A 40 4.64 -50.93 4.21
N PRO A 41 5.71 -51.17 4.99
CA PRO A 41 6.11 -50.29 6.09
C PRO A 41 6.64 -48.93 5.63
N ASP A 42 6.75 -48.71 4.31
CA ASP A 42 7.27 -47.48 3.67
C ASP A 42 6.21 -46.37 3.65
N ASP A 43 4.96 -46.68 3.28
CA ASP A 43 3.87 -45.70 3.13
C ASP A 43 3.58 -44.93 4.44
N ASN A 44 3.77 -45.57 5.60
CA ASN A 44 3.60 -44.93 6.91
C ASN A 44 4.75 -43.96 7.24
N ILE A 45 5.97 -44.22 6.75
CA ILE A 45 7.12 -43.34 6.96
C ILE A 45 7.03 -42.12 6.04
N GLU A 46 6.63 -42.31 4.78
CA GLU A 46 6.46 -41.22 3.80
C GLU A 46 5.36 -40.25 4.26
N CYS A 47 4.22 -40.76 4.71
CA CYS A 47 3.16 -39.93 5.28
C CYS A 47 3.61 -39.16 6.54
N GLN A 48 4.33 -39.79 7.48
CA GLN A 48 4.85 -39.10 8.67
C GLN A 48 5.83 -37.98 8.32
N ASN A 49 6.71 -38.22 7.35
CA ASN A 49 7.65 -37.21 6.87
C ASN A 49 6.92 -36.04 6.19
N ALA A 50 5.89 -36.33 5.39
CA ALA A 50 5.07 -35.30 4.75
C ALA A 50 4.35 -34.44 5.79
N GLN A 51 3.76 -35.05 6.83
CA GLN A 51 3.14 -34.32 7.94
C GLN A 51 4.14 -33.41 8.67
N GLN A 52 5.36 -33.89 8.92
CA GLN A 52 6.40 -33.07 9.55
C GLN A 52 6.83 -31.91 8.65
N ALA A 53 6.97 -32.14 7.34
CA ALA A 53 7.28 -31.10 6.37
C ALA A 53 6.18 -30.03 6.32
N THR A 54 4.91 -30.42 6.35
CA THR A 54 3.76 -29.51 6.43
C THR A 54 3.82 -28.65 7.68
N VAL A 55 4.05 -29.24 8.85
CA VAL A 55 4.15 -28.49 10.11
C VAL A 55 5.30 -27.49 10.08
N GLN A 56 6.46 -27.87 9.52
CA GLN A 56 7.59 -26.95 9.40
C GLN A 56 7.29 -25.82 8.42
N ALA A 57 6.79 -26.13 7.22
CA ALA A 57 6.45 -25.13 6.21
C ALA A 57 5.34 -24.19 6.69
N GLN A 58 4.38 -24.69 7.47
CA GLN A 58 3.39 -23.85 8.14
C GLN A 58 4.05 -22.88 9.13
N GLN A 59 4.95 -23.35 9.99
CA GLN A 59 5.63 -22.48 10.94
C GLN A 59 6.47 -21.43 10.23
N ASP A 60 7.14 -21.80 9.15
CA ASP A 60 7.93 -20.87 8.35
C ASP A 60 7.00 -19.81 7.73
N PHE A 61 5.88 -20.23 7.13
CA PHE A 61 4.84 -19.34 6.61
C PHE A 61 4.21 -18.43 7.69
N GLU A 62 3.96 -18.94 8.90
CA GLU A 62 3.44 -18.17 10.03
C GLU A 62 4.42 -17.07 10.47
N ASN A 63 5.71 -17.34 10.34
CA ASN A 63 6.78 -16.40 10.64
C ASN A 63 7.22 -15.58 9.42
N ALA A 64 6.62 -15.80 8.24
CA ALA A 64 6.95 -15.08 7.03
C ALA A 64 6.78 -13.58 7.22
N SER A 65 7.81 -12.84 6.82
CA SER A 65 7.69 -11.43 6.47
C SER A 65 6.91 -11.26 5.16
N ASN A 66 6.56 -10.03 4.78
CA ASN A 66 5.84 -9.80 3.52
C ASN A 66 6.68 -10.16 2.30
N SER A 67 7.99 -9.94 2.36
CA SER A 67 8.92 -10.30 1.27
C SER A 67 9.13 -11.80 1.11
N GLU A 68 8.97 -12.56 2.19
CA GLU A 68 9.05 -14.02 2.18
C GLU A 68 7.68 -14.68 1.94
N TYR A 69 6.59 -13.90 1.91
CA TYR A 69 5.23 -14.42 1.87
C TYR A 69 4.99 -15.33 0.68
N GLU A 70 5.30 -14.88 -0.54
CA GLU A 70 4.99 -15.66 -1.75
C GLU A 70 5.75 -16.99 -1.76
N ASP A 71 7.04 -16.95 -1.42
CA ASP A 71 7.92 -18.11 -1.40
C ASP A 71 7.52 -19.10 -0.29
N LEU A 72 7.25 -18.63 0.92
CA LEU A 72 6.88 -19.48 2.05
C LEU A 72 5.43 -19.99 1.94
N CYS A 73 4.53 -19.21 1.35
CA CYS A 73 3.18 -19.64 1.01
C CYS A 73 3.21 -20.77 -0.03
N ALA A 74 3.99 -20.61 -1.11
CA ALA A 74 4.15 -21.63 -2.13
C ALA A 74 4.77 -22.90 -1.53
N THR A 75 5.80 -22.76 -0.68
CA THR A 75 6.43 -23.88 0.04
C THR A 75 5.43 -24.62 0.93
N TYR A 76 4.54 -23.89 1.61
CA TYR A 76 3.49 -24.49 2.43
C TYR A 76 2.43 -25.22 1.59
N ILE A 77 2.00 -24.64 0.46
CA ILE A 77 1.11 -25.32 -0.50
C ILE A 77 1.75 -26.61 -1.03
N ASP A 78 3.04 -26.59 -1.36
CA ASP A 78 3.76 -27.78 -1.84
C ASP A 78 3.82 -28.88 -0.76
N ALA A 79 4.07 -28.50 0.49
CA ALA A 79 4.05 -29.43 1.62
C ALA A 79 2.66 -30.03 1.88
N LEU A 80 1.60 -29.22 1.79
CA LEU A 80 0.21 -29.69 1.88
C LEU A 80 -0.13 -30.66 0.75
N ASN A 81 0.26 -30.35 -0.50
CA ASN A 81 0.06 -31.26 -1.64
C ASN A 81 0.82 -32.58 -1.48
N LEU A 82 2.04 -32.54 -0.94
CA LEU A 82 2.81 -33.74 -0.61
C LEU A 82 2.08 -34.56 0.46
N GLN A 83 1.59 -33.93 1.52
CA GLN A 83 0.81 -34.62 2.55
C GLN A 83 -0.48 -35.24 1.99
N ILE A 84 -1.21 -34.53 1.11
CA ILE A 84 -2.39 -35.09 0.42
C ILE A 84 -1.99 -36.32 -0.40
N THR A 85 -0.84 -36.29 -1.07
CA THR A 85 -0.35 -37.37 -1.93
C THR A 85 0.02 -38.61 -1.11
N GLU A 86 0.75 -38.43 0.00
CA GLU A 86 1.29 -39.54 0.79
C GLU A 86 0.32 -40.05 1.87
N CYS A 87 -0.55 -39.18 2.41
CA CYS A 87 -1.47 -39.51 3.50
C CYS A 87 -2.94 -39.57 3.10
N GLY A 88 -3.31 -39.01 1.93
CA GLY A 88 -4.71 -38.79 1.56
C GLY A 88 -5.37 -37.59 2.25
N ASP A 89 -6.52 -37.19 1.74
CA ASP A 89 -7.34 -36.06 2.22
C ASP A 89 -8.84 -36.33 1.99
N GLU A 90 -9.36 -37.42 2.57
CA GLU A 90 -10.73 -37.88 2.33
C GLU A 90 -11.80 -36.88 2.81
N ASP A 91 -11.49 -36.08 3.83
CA ASP A 91 -12.37 -35.04 4.36
C ASP A 91 -12.21 -33.69 3.66
N GLY A 92 -11.21 -33.54 2.78
CA GLY A 92 -10.92 -32.34 2.02
C GLY A 92 -10.37 -31.19 2.88
N SER A 93 -9.93 -31.48 4.10
CA SER A 93 -9.45 -30.45 5.04
C SER A 93 -8.16 -29.81 4.56
N LEU A 94 -7.23 -30.59 4.01
CA LEU A 94 -5.95 -30.05 3.49
C LEU A 94 -6.17 -29.27 2.19
N GLN A 95 -7.01 -29.78 1.28
CA GLN A 95 -7.38 -29.07 0.06
C GLN A 95 -8.07 -27.73 0.38
N SER A 96 -8.90 -27.68 1.43
CA SER A 96 -9.53 -26.44 1.87
C SER A 96 -8.51 -25.40 2.32
N ILE A 97 -7.42 -25.82 2.97
CA ILE A 97 -6.32 -24.90 3.35
C ILE A 97 -5.63 -24.36 2.10
N ILE A 98 -5.34 -25.22 1.11
CA ILE A 98 -4.75 -24.78 -0.16
C ILE A 98 -5.66 -23.76 -0.87
N ASP A 99 -6.96 -24.04 -0.92
CA ASP A 99 -7.94 -23.15 -1.55
C ASP A 99 -8.04 -21.80 -0.82
N GLU A 100 -7.86 -21.77 0.51
CA GLU A 100 -7.81 -20.55 1.32
C GLU A 100 -6.52 -19.74 1.10
N LEU A 101 -5.37 -20.41 0.91
CA LEU A 101 -4.09 -19.76 0.60
C LEU A 101 -4.07 -19.10 -0.79
N GLY A 102 -4.86 -19.62 -1.74
CA GLY A 102 -5.05 -19.02 -3.06
C GLY A 102 -3.80 -19.12 -3.95
N ASP A 103 -3.50 -18.05 -4.69
CA ASP A 103 -2.36 -17.98 -5.62
C ASP A 103 -1.07 -17.44 -4.97
N CYS A 104 -1.06 -17.30 -3.64
CA CYS A 104 0.06 -16.77 -2.87
C CYS A 104 0.51 -15.35 -3.28
N THR A 105 -0.34 -14.57 -3.94
CA THR A 105 -0.02 -13.17 -4.29
C THR A 105 -0.46 -12.22 -3.18
N LEU A 106 0.42 -11.28 -2.81
CA LEU A 106 0.06 -10.18 -1.92
C LEU A 106 -0.76 -9.14 -2.69
N VAL A 107 -2.08 -9.22 -2.60
CA VAL A 107 -2.95 -8.18 -3.16
C VAL A 107 -3.12 -7.07 -2.13
N ILE A 108 -2.41 -5.95 -2.30
CA ILE A 108 -2.80 -4.69 -1.64
C ILE A 108 -4.03 -4.16 -2.37
N GLU A 109 -5.22 -4.59 -1.97
CA GLU A 109 -6.41 -3.85 -2.37
C GLU A 109 -6.41 -2.50 -1.66
N PRO A 110 -6.71 -1.38 -2.35
CA PRO A 110 -6.96 -0.12 -1.67
C PRO A 110 -8.05 -0.37 -0.61
N PRO A 111 -7.91 0.19 0.60
CA PRO A 111 -8.74 -0.20 1.72
C PRO A 111 -10.22 -0.17 1.35
N VAL A 112 -10.91 -1.32 1.50
CA VAL A 112 -12.37 -1.40 1.65
C VAL A 112 -12.77 -0.88 3.05
N SER A 113 -12.28 0.31 3.35
CA SER A 113 -12.67 1.14 4.48
C SER A 113 -13.13 2.46 3.87
N ASN A 114 -14.24 2.98 4.37
CA ASN A 114 -14.90 4.25 4.07
C ASN A 114 -14.03 5.54 3.98
N ALA A 115 -12.70 5.45 3.87
CA ALA A 115 -11.82 6.58 3.68
C ALA A 115 -11.96 7.16 2.26
N GLU A 116 -12.38 8.43 2.19
CA GLU A 116 -12.55 9.16 0.92
C GLU A 116 -11.22 9.41 0.20
N PHE A 117 -10.11 9.48 0.95
CA PHE A 117 -8.76 9.81 0.48
C PHE A 117 -7.68 8.95 1.14
N TYR A 118 -6.69 8.53 0.35
CA TYR A 118 -5.63 7.61 0.76
C TYR A 118 -4.35 7.72 -0.09
N ILE A 119 -3.24 7.25 0.48
CA ILE A 119 -2.02 6.83 -0.21
C ILE A 119 -1.66 5.44 0.33
N THR A 120 -1.35 4.51 -0.55
CA THR A 120 -0.93 3.14 -0.21
C THR A 120 0.25 2.74 -1.07
N GLY A 121 1.03 1.75 -0.63
CA GLY A 121 2.07 1.10 -1.42
C GLY A 121 2.86 0.11 -0.57
N LEU A 122 3.78 -0.59 -1.22
CA LEU A 122 4.80 -1.43 -0.59
C LEU A 122 6.07 -0.59 -0.39
N PHE A 123 6.45 -0.34 0.86
CA PHE A 123 7.65 0.43 1.22
C PHE A 123 8.72 -0.54 1.68
N ASN A 124 9.71 -0.82 0.82
CA ASN A 124 10.60 -1.98 0.97
C ASN A 124 9.80 -3.25 1.27
N GLU A 125 8.82 -3.55 0.42
CA GLU A 125 7.94 -4.73 0.52
C GLU A 125 6.98 -4.74 1.73
N GLU A 126 7.04 -3.73 2.60
CA GLU A 126 6.11 -3.59 3.72
C GLU A 126 4.87 -2.77 3.31
N PRO A 127 3.64 -3.30 3.46
CA PRO A 127 2.44 -2.60 3.07
C PRO A 127 2.17 -1.44 4.02
N ILE A 128 2.10 -0.23 3.47
CA ILE A 128 1.75 0.99 4.20
C ILE A 128 0.44 1.53 3.66
N ILE A 129 -0.46 1.87 4.57
CA ILE A 129 -1.74 2.51 4.28
C ILE A 129 -1.83 3.82 5.06
N MET A 130 -1.87 4.93 4.33
CA MET A 130 -2.13 6.27 4.85
C MET A 130 -3.52 6.70 4.40
N GLN A 131 -4.43 6.95 5.34
CA GLN A 131 -5.81 7.29 5.04
C GLN A 131 -6.37 8.32 6.01
N THR A 132 -7.30 9.16 5.54
CA THR A 132 -8.03 10.07 6.44
C THR A 132 -9.28 9.40 7.00
N GLY A 133 -9.43 9.40 8.33
CA GLY A 133 -10.68 9.04 9.04
C GLY A 133 -11.55 10.25 9.40
N GLY A 134 -11.09 11.48 9.12
CA GLY A 134 -11.82 12.70 9.44
C GLY A 134 -11.00 13.97 9.20
N SER A 135 -11.61 14.90 8.44
CA SER A 135 -11.44 16.36 8.41
C SER A 135 -10.06 17.03 8.25
N TYR A 136 -8.92 16.34 8.25
CA TYR A 136 -7.61 16.99 8.12
C TYR A 136 -7.00 16.75 6.75
N LEU A 137 -7.38 17.59 5.79
CA LEU A 137 -6.65 17.81 4.55
C LEU A 137 -5.85 19.10 4.74
N LEU A 138 -4.53 19.00 4.90
CA LEU A 138 -3.64 20.12 4.61
C LEU A 138 -3.21 19.99 3.14
N GLY A 139 -4.21 20.07 2.26
CA GLY A 139 -4.03 20.16 0.82
C GLY A 139 -3.85 21.62 0.43
N CYS A 140 -2.75 22.26 0.83
CA CYS A 140 -2.59 23.69 0.64
C CYS A 140 -1.84 23.99 -0.66
N GLY A 141 -2.48 24.74 -1.57
CA GLY A 141 -1.79 25.36 -2.70
C GLY A 141 -0.76 26.37 -2.20
N GLY A 142 0.52 26.10 -2.40
CA GLY A 142 1.61 27.03 -2.17
C GLY A 142 1.94 27.76 -3.47
N ALA A 143 1.74 29.08 -3.50
CA ALA A 143 2.21 29.86 -4.63
C ALA A 143 3.74 29.99 -4.58
N LEU A 144 4.47 29.14 -5.30
CA LEU A 144 5.85 29.39 -5.69
C LEU A 144 5.87 30.33 -6.90
N GLY A 145 5.45 31.57 -6.67
CA GLY A 145 5.63 32.64 -7.65
C GLY A 145 7.04 33.21 -7.51
N VAL A 146 7.87 33.08 -8.55
CA VAL A 146 8.89 34.09 -8.79
C VAL A 146 8.11 35.40 -9.01
N PRO A 147 8.41 36.51 -8.32
CA PRO A 147 7.65 37.75 -8.48
C PRO A 147 7.77 38.21 -9.94
N GLY A 148 6.72 37.96 -10.70
CA GLY A 148 6.56 38.38 -12.08
C GLY A 148 5.80 39.71 -12.15
N ASP A 149 6.00 40.43 -13.24
CA ASP A 149 5.24 41.64 -13.53
C ASP A 149 3.75 41.29 -13.73
N PRO A 150 2.81 42.22 -13.47
CA PRO A 150 1.40 42.02 -13.79
C PRO A 150 1.21 41.57 -15.24
N GLY A 151 0.64 40.38 -15.44
CA GLY A 151 0.49 39.75 -16.76
C GLY A 151 1.32 38.48 -16.97
N ASP A 152 2.23 38.16 -16.06
CA ASP A 152 2.99 36.91 -16.10
C ASP A 152 2.11 35.69 -15.77
N ILE A 153 2.41 34.57 -16.43
CA ILE A 153 1.83 33.26 -16.12
C ILE A 153 2.57 32.73 -14.88
N ILE A 154 1.85 32.62 -13.75
CA ILE A 154 2.38 31.99 -12.54
C ILE A 154 2.13 30.50 -12.56
N LYS A 155 3.13 29.74 -12.11
CA LYS A 155 3.04 28.31 -11.86
C LYS A 155 2.79 28.11 -10.36
N ARG A 156 1.76 27.36 -9.99
CA ARG A 156 1.50 27.00 -8.57
C ARG A 156 1.80 25.53 -8.33
N GLY A 157 2.35 25.26 -7.14
CA GLY A 157 2.47 23.92 -6.59
C GLY A 157 1.34 23.64 -5.60
N TYR A 158 0.97 22.38 -5.46
CA TYR A 158 0.02 21.92 -4.46
C TYR A 158 0.65 20.77 -3.69
N SER A 159 0.57 20.74 -2.37
CA SER A 159 0.96 19.58 -1.59
C SER A 159 -0.25 19.03 -0.84
N VAL A 160 -0.32 17.72 -0.70
CA VAL A 160 -1.38 17.02 0.04
C VAL A 160 -0.74 16.05 1.00
N LEU A 161 -0.81 16.41 2.28
CA LEU A 161 -0.37 15.59 3.37
C LEU A 161 -1.49 14.65 3.86
N LEU A 162 -1.18 13.36 3.96
CA LEU A 162 -1.98 12.33 4.61
C LEU A 162 -1.20 11.68 5.75
N ALA A 163 -1.85 11.45 6.90
CA ALA A 163 -1.26 10.72 8.02
C ALA A 163 -2.14 9.53 8.41
N SER A 164 -1.56 8.38 8.76
CA SER A 164 -2.31 7.18 9.13
C SER A 164 -2.91 7.31 10.53
N SER A 165 -4.05 7.98 10.63
CA SER A 165 -4.89 8.08 11.84
C SER A 165 -4.24 8.72 13.09
N THR A 166 -5.06 8.95 14.11
CA THR A 166 -4.64 9.59 15.37
C THR A 166 -3.99 8.58 16.33
N PRO A 167 -2.96 8.97 17.08
CA PRO A 167 -2.40 10.31 17.15
C PRO A 167 -1.38 10.59 16.01
N PHE A 168 -1.49 11.78 15.42
CA PHE A 168 -0.80 12.29 14.20
C PHE A 168 0.74 12.19 14.20
N ASN A 169 1.29 11.84 15.36
CA ASN A 169 2.70 11.92 15.73
C ASN A 169 3.31 10.56 16.09
N GLU A 170 2.57 9.46 15.91
CA GLU A 170 3.05 8.10 16.22
C GLU A 170 2.92 7.14 15.04
N SER A 171 2.38 7.62 13.91
CA SER A 171 1.95 6.81 12.78
C SER A 171 2.55 7.33 11.47
N PRO A 172 2.83 6.45 10.48
CA PRO A 172 3.39 6.88 9.20
C PRO A 172 2.55 7.98 8.52
N ALA A 173 3.23 8.94 7.89
CA ALA A 173 2.60 10.00 7.12
C ALA A 173 3.29 10.18 5.78
N GLY A 174 2.55 10.65 4.79
CA GLY A 174 3.02 10.89 3.44
C GLY A 174 2.53 12.23 2.92
N ASP A 175 3.40 12.99 2.28
CA ASP A 175 3.06 14.23 1.58
C ASP A 175 3.31 14.05 0.09
N MET A 176 2.26 14.20 -0.72
CA MET A 176 2.37 14.19 -2.17
C MET A 176 2.27 15.61 -2.71
N SER A 177 3.34 16.05 -3.38
CA SER A 177 3.40 17.37 -4.01
C SER A 177 3.24 17.29 -5.52
N PHE A 178 2.52 18.27 -6.05
CA PHE A 178 2.15 18.50 -7.44
C PHE A 178 2.75 19.83 -7.87
N ASP A 179 3.98 19.78 -8.36
CA ASP A 179 4.76 20.96 -8.70
C ASP A 179 4.36 21.50 -10.07
N ARG A 180 4.02 22.80 -10.10
CA ARG A 180 3.69 23.58 -11.31
C ARG A 180 2.44 23.14 -12.07
N PHE A 181 1.46 22.57 -11.37
CA PHE A 181 0.24 22.03 -12.00
C PHE A 181 -0.74 23.11 -12.48
N TYR A 182 -0.79 24.27 -11.82
CA TYR A 182 -1.68 25.37 -12.23
C TYR A 182 -0.90 26.50 -12.89
N GLU A 183 -1.35 26.90 -14.08
CA GLU A 183 -0.87 28.06 -14.82
C GLU A 183 -2.00 29.10 -14.89
N GLY A 184 -1.79 30.25 -14.26
CA GLY A 184 -2.80 31.32 -14.24
C GLY A 184 -2.17 32.70 -14.29
N PRO A 185 -2.94 33.75 -14.61
CA PRO A 185 -2.45 35.11 -14.56
C PRO A 185 -2.10 35.50 -13.13
N TYR A 186 -0.97 36.20 -12.93
CA TYR A 186 -0.68 36.84 -11.65
C TYR A 186 -1.66 37.99 -11.40
N VAL A 187 -2.46 37.89 -10.34
CA VAL A 187 -3.40 38.94 -9.92
C VAL A 187 -3.04 39.40 -8.49
N PRO A 188 -2.32 40.51 -8.32
CA PRO A 188 -2.07 41.13 -7.01
C PRO A 188 -3.22 42.07 -6.58
N PRO A 189 -3.53 42.19 -5.27
CA PRO A 189 -3.04 41.34 -4.18
C PRO A 189 -3.55 39.90 -4.38
N PHE A 190 -2.88 38.90 -3.79
CA PHE A 190 -3.36 37.50 -3.76
C PHE A 190 -4.78 37.49 -3.18
N GLN A 191 -5.77 37.72 -4.03
CA GLN A 191 -7.18 37.69 -3.73
C GLN A 191 -7.67 36.45 -4.45
N GLY A 192 -8.18 35.51 -3.67
CA GLY A 192 -8.75 34.24 -4.05
C GLY A 192 -9.82 34.33 -5.11
N THR A 193 -9.38 34.64 -6.32
CA THR A 193 -10.20 34.55 -7.51
C THR A 193 -10.18 33.09 -7.87
N PHE A 194 -11.12 32.37 -7.25
CA PHE A 194 -11.56 31.04 -7.59
C PHE A 194 -11.58 30.92 -9.12
N ASP A 195 -10.59 30.21 -9.68
CA ASP A 195 -10.45 30.10 -11.13
C ASP A 195 -11.07 28.80 -11.63
N PRO A 196 -12.11 28.84 -12.49
CA PRO A 196 -12.62 27.65 -13.16
C PRO A 196 -11.53 26.84 -13.90
N ALA A 197 -10.42 27.47 -14.29
CA ALA A 197 -9.27 26.82 -14.90
C ALA A 197 -8.53 25.86 -13.96
N PHE A 198 -8.71 25.99 -12.63
CA PHE A 198 -8.15 25.06 -11.64
C PHE A 198 -8.47 23.60 -11.98
N ASN A 199 -9.69 23.34 -12.46
CA ASN A 199 -10.15 22.00 -12.75
C ASN A 199 -9.46 21.32 -13.95
N SER A 200 -8.65 22.07 -14.70
CA SER A 200 -7.83 21.59 -15.82
C SER A 200 -6.34 21.43 -15.45
N SER A 201 -5.96 21.72 -14.20
CA SER A 201 -4.56 21.76 -13.75
C SER A 201 -3.92 20.39 -13.60
N PHE A 202 -4.73 19.35 -13.40
CA PHE A 202 -4.28 17.98 -13.12
C PHE A 202 -4.67 17.01 -14.25
N PRO A 203 -4.07 17.10 -15.44
CA PRO A 203 -4.40 16.20 -16.53
C PRO A 203 -3.99 14.76 -16.21
N VAL A 204 -4.72 13.81 -16.79
CA VAL A 204 -4.34 12.40 -16.76
C VAL A 204 -3.06 12.21 -17.57
N GLY A 205 -2.12 11.44 -17.04
CA GLY A 205 -0.84 11.20 -17.69
C GLY A 205 0.27 10.81 -16.73
N ASN A 206 1.45 10.60 -17.30
CA ASN A 206 2.66 10.24 -16.57
C ASN A 206 3.43 11.53 -16.23
N TYR A 207 4.00 11.53 -15.03
CA TYR A 207 4.78 12.61 -14.47
C TYR A 207 6.09 12.06 -13.93
N SER A 208 7.17 12.73 -14.29
CA SER A 208 8.47 12.48 -13.69
C SER A 208 8.58 13.22 -12.36
N HIS A 209 9.56 12.79 -11.57
CA HIS A 209 10.03 13.59 -10.46
C HIS A 209 10.67 14.90 -10.95
N THR A 210 10.52 16.00 -10.20
CA THR A 210 11.18 17.28 -10.48
C THR A 210 11.93 17.82 -9.26
N GLU A 211 13.26 17.83 -9.31
CA GLU A 211 14.12 18.42 -8.27
C GLU A 211 14.39 19.93 -8.48
N GLU A 212 14.36 20.40 -9.73
CA GLU A 212 14.87 21.71 -10.05
C GLU A 212 13.79 22.79 -10.01
N PHE A 213 13.98 23.80 -9.14
CA PHE A 213 13.21 25.05 -9.10
C PHE A 213 13.13 25.77 -10.46
N LEU A 214 14.07 25.52 -11.37
CA LEU A 214 14.15 26.15 -12.69
C LEU A 214 13.57 25.32 -13.84
N ASN A 215 13.24 24.05 -13.62
CA ASN A 215 12.53 23.28 -14.63
C ASN A 215 11.16 23.95 -14.88
N THR A 216 10.65 23.94 -16.10
CA THR A 216 9.31 24.49 -16.39
C THR A 216 8.23 23.44 -16.33
N ASP A 217 8.61 22.17 -16.28
CA ASP A 217 7.70 21.06 -16.48
C ASP A 217 6.95 20.71 -15.19
N ARG A 218 5.75 20.14 -15.38
CA ARG A 218 4.92 19.61 -14.28
C ARG A 218 5.59 18.38 -13.73
N GLY A 219 5.67 18.29 -12.40
CA GLY A 219 6.30 17.18 -11.72
C GLY A 219 5.63 16.81 -10.43
N MET A 220 5.85 15.59 -9.99
CA MET A 220 5.33 15.13 -8.71
C MET A 220 6.49 14.73 -7.80
N SER A 221 6.31 14.94 -6.51
CA SER A 221 7.25 14.49 -5.49
C SER A 221 6.48 13.86 -4.34
N PHE A 222 7.16 12.96 -3.62
CA PHE A 222 6.58 12.27 -2.49
C PHE A 222 7.55 12.30 -1.32
N GLU A 223 7.01 12.61 -0.14
CA GLU A 223 7.72 12.58 1.13
C GLU A 223 7.06 11.56 2.05
N PHE A 224 7.88 10.83 2.80
CA PHE A 224 7.44 9.82 3.74
C PHE A 224 8.07 10.02 5.11
N TYR A 225 7.22 9.96 6.14
CA TYR A 225 7.58 10.14 7.53
C TYR A 225 7.25 8.85 8.28
N THR A 226 8.27 8.13 8.75
CA THR A 226 8.10 6.81 9.37
C THR A 226 7.33 6.82 10.70
N LYS A 227 7.33 7.95 11.42
CA LYS A 227 6.71 8.11 12.76
C LYS A 227 5.90 9.40 12.89
N GLY A 228 5.34 9.91 11.78
CA GLY A 228 4.54 11.14 11.75
C GLY A 228 5.38 12.42 11.80
N LEU A 229 4.74 13.59 11.80
CA LEU A 229 5.42 14.87 11.52
C LEU A 229 6.11 15.56 12.69
N SER A 230 5.72 15.26 13.94
CA SER A 230 6.24 15.98 15.12
C SER A 230 7.11 15.12 16.04
N SER A 231 7.44 13.89 15.64
CA SER A 231 8.30 13.04 16.46
C SER A 231 9.76 13.45 16.23
N SER A 232 10.51 13.71 17.32
CA SER A 232 11.96 13.97 17.25
C SER A 232 12.77 12.75 16.77
N SER A 233 12.08 11.63 16.49
CA SER A 233 12.63 10.38 15.98
C SER A 233 12.15 10.04 14.56
N SER A 234 11.42 10.95 13.90
CA SER A 234 10.89 10.68 12.57
C SER A 234 12.02 10.69 11.56
N VAL A 235 12.27 9.53 10.96
CA VAL A 235 13.12 9.46 9.77
C VAL A 235 12.27 9.91 8.59
N TYR A 236 12.81 10.90 7.87
CA TYR A 236 12.23 11.53 6.69
C TYR A 236 12.86 10.93 5.44
N TYR A 237 12.03 10.57 4.47
CA TYR A 237 12.46 10.13 3.15
C TYR A 237 11.75 10.96 2.09
N SER A 238 12.44 11.25 0.98
CA SER A 238 11.88 12.05 -0.11
C SER A 238 12.41 11.62 -1.46
N THR A 239 11.62 11.88 -2.50
CA THR A 239 12.08 11.79 -3.89
C THR A 239 13.11 12.88 -4.27
N ASN A 240 13.34 13.89 -3.44
CA ASN A 240 14.25 15.03 -3.74
C ASN A 240 15.76 14.70 -3.66
N GLY A 241 16.15 13.44 -3.77
CA GLY A 241 17.54 13.03 -3.74
C GLY A 241 17.78 11.66 -4.36
N GLY A 242 19.05 11.28 -4.49
CA GLY A 242 19.45 9.97 -4.99
C GLY A 242 19.18 9.72 -6.48
N ASP A 243 19.04 8.45 -6.86
CA ASP A 243 18.72 8.04 -8.23
C ASP A 243 17.20 7.91 -8.42
N GLN A 244 16.65 8.74 -9.30
CA GLN A 244 15.22 8.81 -9.57
C GLN A 244 14.84 8.14 -10.91
N THR A 245 15.73 7.32 -11.51
CA THR A 245 15.51 6.70 -12.83
C THR A 245 14.23 5.86 -12.91
N ASN A 246 13.84 5.23 -11.81
CA ASN A 246 12.64 4.38 -11.74
C ASN A 246 11.42 5.10 -11.13
N THR A 247 11.54 6.39 -10.82
CA THR A 247 10.45 7.15 -10.22
C THR A 247 9.46 7.61 -11.29
N VAL A 248 8.24 7.11 -11.20
CA VAL A 248 7.14 7.43 -12.10
C VAL A 248 5.88 7.65 -11.28
N PHE A 249 5.23 8.78 -11.50
CA PHE A 249 3.89 9.07 -11.01
C PHE A 249 2.93 9.06 -12.19
N THR A 250 1.72 8.54 -12.00
CA THR A 250 0.69 8.52 -13.03
C THR A 250 -0.63 8.98 -12.45
N ILE A 251 -1.19 10.07 -12.97
CA ILE A 251 -2.58 10.42 -12.71
C ILE A 251 -3.44 9.61 -13.68
N THR A 252 -4.31 8.75 -13.15
CA THR A 252 -5.22 7.91 -13.93
C THR A 252 -6.62 8.50 -14.02
N GLU A 253 -7.02 9.32 -13.05
CA GLU A 253 -8.31 9.99 -13.00
C GLU A 253 -8.19 11.37 -12.34
N SER A 254 -8.92 12.34 -12.86
CA SER A 254 -8.95 13.72 -12.36
C SER A 254 -10.35 14.28 -12.52
N ILE A 255 -11.05 14.45 -11.40
CA ILE A 255 -12.48 14.79 -11.37
C ILE A 255 -12.70 16.12 -10.65
N PRO A 256 -13.36 17.10 -11.31
CA PRO A 256 -13.99 18.24 -10.65
C PRO A 256 -14.90 17.84 -9.50
N ASP A 257 -14.67 18.38 -8.31
CA ASP A 257 -15.51 18.14 -7.14
C ASP A 257 -16.02 19.46 -6.53
N ASN A 258 -16.12 20.54 -7.29
CA ASN A 258 -16.47 21.88 -6.77
C ASN A 258 -17.73 21.90 -5.88
N TYR A 259 -17.73 22.76 -4.85
CA TYR A 259 -18.90 22.95 -3.98
C TYR A 259 -19.25 24.43 -3.83
N VAL A 260 -20.50 24.70 -3.43
CA VAL A 260 -20.98 26.07 -3.18
C VAL A 260 -21.27 26.25 -1.71
N GLN A 261 -20.69 27.28 -1.10
CA GLN A 261 -20.96 27.68 0.28
C GLN A 261 -21.19 29.20 0.33
N SER A 262 -22.28 29.62 0.98
CA SER A 262 -22.65 31.05 1.10
C SER A 262 -22.72 31.81 -0.24
N GLY A 263 -23.09 31.13 -1.32
CA GLY A 263 -23.18 31.73 -2.67
C GLY A 263 -21.84 31.86 -3.41
N GLN A 264 -20.76 31.37 -2.82
CA GLN A 264 -19.42 31.34 -3.41
C GLN A 264 -19.08 29.90 -3.83
N THR A 265 -18.55 29.75 -5.04
CA THR A 265 -18.04 28.47 -5.55
C THR A 265 -16.61 28.27 -5.10
N PHE A 266 -16.34 27.11 -4.49
CA PHE A 266 -15.01 26.65 -4.11
C PHE A 266 -14.58 25.57 -5.09
N TYR A 267 -13.41 25.76 -5.71
CA TYR A 267 -12.85 24.82 -6.68
C TYR A 267 -12.00 23.76 -5.98
N ARG A 268 -12.30 22.51 -6.29
CA ARG A 268 -11.54 21.34 -5.80
C ARG A 268 -11.53 20.24 -6.84
N GLN A 269 -10.47 19.43 -6.82
CA GLN A 269 -10.24 18.33 -7.73
C GLN A 269 -9.97 17.07 -6.91
N ILE A 270 -10.58 15.95 -7.29
CA ILE A 270 -10.18 14.63 -6.82
C ILE A 270 -9.24 14.04 -7.87
N VAL A 271 -8.02 13.72 -7.47
CA VAL A 271 -7.00 13.13 -8.32
C VAL A 271 -6.71 11.73 -7.82
N THR A 272 -6.78 10.75 -8.71
CA THR A 272 -6.44 9.35 -8.44
C THR A 272 -5.33 8.92 -9.37
N GLY A 273 -4.44 8.08 -8.86
CA GLY A 273 -3.30 7.64 -9.64
C GLY A 273 -2.50 6.52 -8.99
N THR A 274 -1.41 6.18 -9.66
CA THR A 274 -0.43 5.19 -9.23
C THR A 274 0.96 5.80 -9.21
N PHE A 275 1.87 5.20 -8.45
CA PHE A 275 3.26 5.63 -8.43
C PHE A 275 4.19 4.47 -8.06
N ASN A 276 5.40 4.52 -8.62
CA ASN A 276 6.56 3.78 -8.13
C ASN A 276 7.65 4.82 -7.91
N CYS A 277 8.36 4.79 -6.79
CA CYS A 277 9.41 5.77 -6.54
C CYS A 277 10.51 5.26 -5.62
N MET A 278 11.67 5.90 -5.74
CA MET A 278 12.76 5.77 -4.78
C MET A 278 12.75 6.97 -3.84
N LEU A 279 12.69 6.72 -2.54
CA LEU A 279 12.79 7.74 -1.50
C LEU A 279 14.13 7.63 -0.80
N TYR A 280 14.74 8.76 -0.47
CA TYR A 280 16.04 8.79 0.18
C TYR A 280 15.99 9.56 1.48
N SER A 281 16.65 9.03 2.52
CA SER A 281 16.87 9.76 3.76
C SER A 281 17.97 10.83 3.60
N SER A 282 18.16 11.67 4.62
CA SER A 282 19.29 12.63 4.65
C SER A 282 20.66 11.95 4.63
N ASP A 283 20.73 10.69 5.07
CA ASP A 283 21.96 9.90 5.09
C ASP A 283 22.16 9.12 3.77
N GLY A 284 21.19 9.19 2.85
CA GLY A 284 21.20 8.52 1.56
C GLY A 284 20.64 7.10 1.57
N ASP A 285 20.01 6.68 2.67
CA ASP A 285 19.38 5.36 2.76
C ASP A 285 18.13 5.32 1.87
N PRO A 286 18.01 4.35 0.95
CA PRO A 286 16.86 4.24 0.07
C PRO A 286 15.69 3.48 0.70
N ILE A 287 14.49 3.90 0.33
CA ILE A 287 13.26 3.10 0.39
C ILE A 287 12.72 3.01 -1.04
N GLU A 288 12.51 1.79 -1.50
CA GLU A 288 11.77 1.53 -2.72
C GLU A 288 10.27 1.48 -2.41
N VAL A 289 9.49 2.24 -3.17
CA VAL A 289 8.03 2.19 -3.11
C VAL A 289 7.50 1.60 -4.40
N THR A 290 6.85 0.43 -4.29
CA THR A 290 6.17 -0.26 -5.39
C THR A 290 4.67 -0.35 -5.17
N ASP A 291 3.93 -0.55 -6.26
CA ASP A 291 2.47 -0.68 -6.27
C ASP A 291 1.75 0.46 -5.54
N GLY A 292 2.37 1.65 -5.61
CA GLY A 292 1.85 2.83 -4.98
C GLY A 292 0.54 3.26 -5.62
N THR A 293 -0.48 3.53 -4.81
CA THR A 293 -1.75 4.11 -5.28
C THR A 293 -2.15 5.29 -4.41
N PHE A 294 -2.81 6.28 -5.01
CA PHE A 294 -3.30 7.44 -4.29
C PHE A 294 -4.67 7.89 -4.79
N ARG A 295 -5.45 8.46 -3.87
CA ARG A 295 -6.67 9.21 -4.15
C ARG A 295 -6.70 10.42 -3.23
N LEU A 296 -6.58 11.61 -3.81
CA LEU A 296 -6.33 12.85 -3.08
C LEU A 296 -7.34 13.92 -3.48
N ARG A 297 -7.73 14.76 -2.51
CA ARG A 297 -8.48 16.00 -2.78
C ARG A 297 -7.52 17.18 -2.74
N ILE A 298 -7.48 17.91 -3.85
CA ILE A 298 -6.70 19.14 -4.00
C ILE A 298 -7.68 20.31 -4.03
N VAL A 299 -7.39 21.36 -3.28
CA VAL A 299 -8.20 22.58 -3.21
C VAL A 299 -7.39 23.78 -3.69
N ASP A 300 -8.04 24.73 -4.35
CA ASP A 300 -7.37 25.91 -4.90
C ASP A 300 -6.91 26.90 -3.81
N GLU A 301 -7.55 26.90 -2.63
CA GLU A 301 -7.19 27.75 -1.49
C GLU A 301 -7.21 27.02 -0.15
N CYS A 302 -6.32 27.47 0.75
CA CYS A 302 -6.34 27.15 2.17
C CYS A 302 -7.35 28.06 2.87
N LEU A 303 -8.35 27.48 3.54
CA LEU A 303 -9.21 28.23 4.47
C LEU A 303 -8.49 28.49 5.80
#